data_AF-A0A1Y6BI51-F1
#
_entry.id   AF-A0A1Y6BI51-F1
#
_cell.length_a   1.000
_cell.length_b   1.000
_cell.length_c   1.000
_cell.angle_alpha   90.00
_cell.angle_beta   90.00
_cell.angle_gamma   90.00
#
_symmetry.space_group_name_H-M   'P 1'
#
loop_
_entity.id
_entity.type
_entity.pdbx_description
1 polymer ?
#
loop_
_entity_poly.entity_id
_entity_poly.type
_entity_poly.pdbx_seq_one_letter_code
_entity_poly.pdbx_strand_id
1 'polypeptide(L)'
;MGIEERTIAAAQDFAAFDEDALLVVLGKQEKEIEKDPSLAADPTLNPAYDSTQMGIADLKALGARILSRWNKELHRLVCQAGDDVERKRLLDALNLGEAAAIAAVASLLLAIAPAAVAAPAAALIVKRFLEPAKEELCAAWSEMIELEA
;
A
#
# COMPACT_ATOMS: atom_id res chain seq x y z
N MET A 1 -0.97 21.63 -4.03
CA MET A 1 -0.91 20.19 -4.27
C MET A 1 -1.88 19.53 -3.31
N GLY A 2 -2.89 18.83 -3.82
CA GLY A 2 -3.89 18.12 -3.03
C GLY A 2 -3.30 16.92 -2.27
N ILE A 3 -4.05 16.37 -1.32
CA ILE A 3 -3.59 15.18 -0.56
C ILE A 3 -3.39 13.96 -1.46
N GLU A 4 -4.24 13.80 -2.48
CA GLU A 4 -4.12 12.74 -3.47
C GLU A 4 -2.81 12.87 -4.27
N GLU A 5 -2.54 14.04 -4.84
CA GLU A 5 -1.30 14.32 -5.59
C GLU A 5 -0.04 14.07 -4.74
N ARG A 6 -0.07 14.48 -3.46
CA ARG A 6 1.02 14.23 -2.51
C ARG A 6 1.20 12.73 -2.21
N THR A 7 0.10 12.00 -2.09
CA THR A 7 0.11 10.55 -1.81
C THR A 7 0.66 9.77 -3.00
N ILE A 8 0.25 10.13 -4.22
CA ILE A 8 0.76 9.51 -5.45
C ILE A 8 2.26 9.77 -5.59
N ALA A 9 2.72 11.01 -5.39
CA ALA A 9 4.13 11.35 -5.47
C ALA A 9 4.96 10.56 -4.44
N ALA A 10 4.50 10.51 -3.19
CA ALA A 10 5.19 9.74 -2.15
C ALA A 10 5.19 8.23 -2.44
N ALA A 11 4.10 7.67 -2.98
CA ALA A 11 4.03 6.26 -3.38
C ALA A 11 5.06 5.93 -4.46
N GLN A 12 5.28 6.84 -5.42
CA GLN A 12 6.30 6.69 -6.45
C GLN A 12 7.72 6.78 -5.85
N ASP A 13 7.96 7.66 -4.88
CA ASP A 13 9.23 7.73 -4.17
C ASP A 13 9.51 6.43 -3.38
N PHE A 14 8.48 5.90 -2.71
CA PHE A 14 8.56 4.61 -2.02
C PHE A 14 8.76 3.42 -2.96
N ALA A 15 8.39 3.52 -4.24
CA ALA A 15 8.65 2.49 -5.23
C ALA A 15 10.15 2.21 -5.42
N ALA A 16 11.06 3.10 -5.01
CA ALA A 16 12.50 2.84 -5.04
C ALA A 16 12.98 1.86 -3.95
N PHE A 17 12.15 1.57 -2.93
CA PHE A 17 12.51 0.74 -1.79
C PHE A 17 12.23 -0.73 -2.10
N ASP A 18 13.02 -1.63 -1.52
CA ASP A 18 12.71 -3.06 -1.53
C ASP A 18 11.49 -3.38 -0.63
N GLU A 19 10.91 -4.56 -0.82
CA GLU A 19 9.70 -4.98 -0.09
C GLU A 19 9.90 -5.02 1.42
N ASP A 20 11.06 -5.49 1.87
CA ASP A 20 11.38 -5.62 3.29
C ASP A 20 11.49 -4.24 3.95
N ALA A 21 12.12 -3.29 3.26
CA ALA A 21 12.22 -1.90 3.68
C ALA A 21 10.83 -1.24 3.73
N LEU A 22 9.96 -1.49 2.76
CA LEU A 22 8.58 -0.98 2.75
C LEU A 22 7.76 -1.51 3.94
N LEU A 23 7.90 -2.80 4.27
CA LEU A 23 7.29 -3.38 5.46
C LEU A 23 7.78 -2.70 6.74
N VAL A 24 9.09 -2.45 6.86
CA VAL A 24 9.64 -1.73 8.01
C VAL A 24 9.12 -0.29 8.06
N VAL A 25 9.01 0.41 6.92
CA VAL A 25 8.42 1.76 6.84
C VAL A 25 7.00 1.77 7.37
N LEU A 26 6.13 0.85 6.92
CA LEU A 26 4.76 0.72 7.40
C LEU A 26 4.71 0.53 8.92
N GLY A 27 5.57 -0.35 9.46
CA GLY A 27 5.66 -0.57 10.91
C GLY A 27 6.07 0.69 11.67
N LYS A 28 7.06 1.45 11.17
CA LYS A 28 7.52 2.70 11.79
C LYS A 28 6.43 3.77 11.76
N GLN A 29 5.75 3.93 10.63
CA GLN A 29 4.67 4.91 10.46
C GLN A 29 3.56 4.66 11.47
N GLU A 30 3.11 3.41 11.61
CA GLU A 30 2.06 3.06 12.57
C GLU A 30 2.47 3.41 14.00
N LYS A 31 3.71 3.10 14.41
CA LYS A 31 4.22 3.44 15.75
C LYS A 31 4.28 4.94 15.99
N GLU A 32 4.56 5.73 14.96
CA GLU A 32 4.63 7.18 15.10
C GLU A 32 3.23 7.82 15.07
N ILE A 33 2.32 7.30 14.25
CA ILE A 33 0.91 7.71 14.21
C ILE A 33 0.20 7.35 15.53
N GLU A 34 0.55 6.23 16.15
CA GLU A 34 0.02 5.84 17.46
C GLU A 34 0.37 6.87 18.55
N LYS A 35 1.55 7.49 18.46
CA LYS A 35 1.98 8.56 19.38
C LYS A 35 1.39 9.92 19.00
N ASP A 36 1.36 10.23 17.71
CA ASP A 36 0.82 11.46 17.16
C ASP A 36 -0.11 11.18 15.96
N PRO A 37 -1.42 11.06 16.21
CA PRO A 37 -2.40 10.78 15.16
C PRO A 37 -2.46 11.82 14.04
N SER A 38 -1.93 13.04 14.25
CA SER A 38 -1.92 14.08 13.22
C SER A 38 -1.01 13.72 12.03
N LEU A 39 -0.03 12.84 12.24
CA LEU A 39 0.90 12.37 11.22
C LEU A 39 0.24 11.42 10.19
N ALA A 40 -0.95 10.90 10.48
CA ALA A 40 -1.67 9.99 9.59
C ALA A 40 -1.97 10.60 8.21
N ALA A 41 -2.06 11.93 8.14
CA ALA A 41 -2.29 12.70 6.92
C ALA A 41 -1.00 13.06 6.15
N ASP A 42 0.18 12.69 6.64
CA ASP A 42 1.45 12.94 5.95
C ASP A 42 1.85 11.74 5.08
N PRO A 43 1.65 11.78 3.74
CA PRO A 43 2.03 10.69 2.86
C PRO A 43 3.55 10.48 2.77
N THR A 44 4.37 11.45 3.19
CA THR A 44 5.83 11.38 3.14
C THR A 44 6.45 10.90 4.45
N LEU A 45 5.63 10.53 5.44
CA LEU A 45 6.07 10.11 6.77
C LEU A 45 7.03 8.92 6.66
N ASN A 46 8.31 9.11 6.95
CA ASN A 46 9.29 8.04 7.03
C ASN A 46 10.18 8.25 8.27
N PRO A 47 9.73 7.81 9.44
CA PRO A 47 10.46 8.04 10.68
C PRO A 47 11.83 7.36 10.64
N ALA A 48 12.82 7.97 11.29
CA ALA A 48 14.10 7.30 11.54
C ALA A 48 13.87 6.04 12.38
N TYR A 49 14.70 5.01 12.17
CA TYR A 49 14.63 3.82 13.00
C TYR A 49 15.11 4.13 14.43
N ASP A 50 14.28 3.81 15.41
CA ASP A 50 14.61 3.91 16.83
C ASP A 50 14.55 2.51 17.47
N SER A 51 15.74 1.94 17.72
CA SER A 51 15.88 0.60 18.30
C SER A 51 15.43 0.50 19.77
N THR A 52 15.15 1.62 20.43
CA THR A 52 14.66 1.62 21.82
C THR A 52 13.19 1.26 21.94
N GLN A 53 12.42 1.37 20.85
CA GLN A 53 10.99 1.10 20.84
C GLN A 53 10.66 -0.32 20.38
N MET A 54 11.33 -0.79 19.33
CA MET A 54 11.01 -2.06 18.67
C MET A 54 12.18 -2.56 17.81
N GLY A 55 12.35 -3.89 17.73
CA GLY A 55 13.32 -4.50 16.81
C GLY A 55 12.89 -4.38 15.34
N ILE A 56 13.84 -4.42 14.41
CA ILE A 56 13.54 -4.39 12.96
C ILE A 56 12.60 -5.53 12.55
N ALA A 57 12.77 -6.73 13.12
CA ALA A 57 11.92 -7.88 12.85
C ALA A 57 10.47 -7.66 13.29
N ASP A 58 10.27 -7.06 14.46
CA ASP A 58 8.95 -6.74 14.99
C ASP A 58 8.26 -5.64 14.15
N LEU A 59 9.03 -4.61 13.72
CA LEU A 59 8.52 -3.58 12.80
C LEU A 59 8.09 -4.17 11.47
N LYS A 60 8.89 -5.09 10.91
CA LYS A 60 8.54 -5.80 9.67
C LYS A 60 7.26 -6.62 9.85
N ALA A 61 7.12 -7.33 10.96
CA ALA A 61 5.91 -8.11 11.27
C ALA A 61 4.67 -7.21 11.44
N LEU A 62 4.82 -6.05 12.09
CA LEU A 62 3.76 -5.05 12.19
C LEU A 62 3.37 -4.51 10.81
N GLY A 63 4.35 -4.15 9.98
CA GLY A 63 4.14 -3.70 8.60
C GLY A 63 3.40 -4.73 7.76
N ALA A 64 3.75 -6.02 7.88
CA ALA A 64 3.08 -7.11 7.17
C ALA A 64 1.59 -7.23 7.56
N ARG A 65 1.27 -7.05 8.84
CA ARG A 65 -0.13 -7.03 9.31
C ARG A 65 -0.91 -5.84 8.76
N ILE A 66 -0.29 -4.66 8.70
CA ILE A 66 -0.89 -3.45 8.14
C ILE A 66 -1.14 -3.62 6.64
N LEU A 67 -0.14 -4.11 5.90
CA LEU A 67 -0.27 -4.42 4.48
C LEU A 67 -1.41 -5.42 4.25
N SER A 68 -1.41 -6.55 4.97
CA SER A 68 -2.43 -7.60 4.81
C SER A 68 -3.85 -7.05 4.99
N ARG A 69 -4.06 -6.17 5.98
CA ARG A 69 -5.35 -5.51 6.20
C ARG A 69 -5.76 -4.68 4.99
N TRP A 70 -4.91 -3.76 4.54
CA TRP A 70 -5.27 -2.84 3.47
C TRP A 70 -5.32 -3.49 2.10
N ASN A 71 -4.50 -4.52 1.87
CA ASN A 71 -4.55 -5.36 0.68
C ASN A 71 -5.90 -6.08 0.56
N LYS A 72 -6.39 -6.67 1.64
CA LYS A 72 -7.71 -7.33 1.68
C LYS A 72 -8.86 -6.36 1.43
N GLU A 73 -8.83 -5.17 2.04
CA GLU A 73 -9.87 -4.16 1.83
C GLU A 73 -9.84 -3.58 0.41
N LEU A 74 -8.64 -3.35 -0.15
CA LEU A 74 -8.49 -2.94 -1.54
C LEU A 74 -8.99 -4.01 -2.51
N HIS A 75 -8.62 -5.28 -2.28
CA HIS A 75 -9.12 -6.40 -3.08
C HIS A 75 -10.65 -6.48 -3.02
N ARG A 76 -11.26 -6.33 -1.84
CA ARG A 76 -12.72 -6.29 -1.71
C ARG A 76 -13.31 -5.13 -2.54
N LEU A 77 -12.73 -3.94 -2.46
CA LEU A 77 -13.18 -2.76 -3.22
C LEU A 77 -13.10 -2.99 -4.73
N VAL A 78 -12.02 -3.61 -5.21
CA VAL A 78 -11.75 -3.77 -6.65
C VAL A 78 -12.47 -5.00 -7.23
N CYS A 79 -12.51 -6.11 -6.51
CA CYS A 79 -12.91 -7.42 -7.04
C CYS A 79 -14.24 -7.94 -6.50
N GLN A 80 -14.78 -7.33 -5.44
CA GLN A 80 -16.05 -7.77 -4.83
C GLN A 80 -17.12 -6.68 -4.74
N ALA A 81 -16.76 -5.41 -4.98
CA ALA A 81 -17.76 -4.37 -5.16
C ALA A 81 -18.55 -4.64 -6.45
N GLY A 82 -19.86 -4.45 -6.41
CA GLY A 82 -20.75 -4.78 -7.54
C GLY A 82 -20.60 -3.88 -8.79
N ASP A 83 -19.63 -2.96 -8.82
CA ASP A 83 -19.34 -2.08 -9.95
C ASP A 83 -17.92 -2.32 -10.48
N ASP A 84 -17.79 -2.52 -11.80
CA ASP A 84 -16.54 -2.85 -12.49
C ASP A 84 -15.64 -1.63 -12.72
N VAL A 85 -16.07 -0.41 -12.36
CA VAL A 85 -15.34 0.84 -12.63
C VAL A 85 -13.92 0.82 -12.05
N GLU A 86 -13.75 0.50 -10.76
CA GLU A 86 -12.43 0.53 -10.13
C GLU A 86 -11.53 -0.62 -10.60
N ARG A 87 -12.13 -1.78 -10.88
CA ARG A 87 -11.44 -2.91 -11.50
C ARG A 87 -10.87 -2.53 -12.87
N LYS A 88 -11.69 -1.91 -13.71
CA LYS A 88 -11.27 -1.48 -15.04
C LYS A 88 -10.20 -0.40 -14.96
N ARG A 89 -10.37 0.59 -14.08
CA ARG A 89 -9.37 1.64 -13.84
C ARG A 89 -8.03 1.06 -13.43
N LEU A 90 -8.01 0.07 -12.55
CA LEU A 90 -6.78 -0.57 -12.10
C LEU A 90 -6.12 -1.41 -13.21
N LEU A 91 -6.91 -2.17 -13.98
CA LEU A 91 -6.43 -2.92 -15.14
C LEU A 91 -5.83 -2.01 -16.22
N ASP A 92 -6.50 -0.91 -16.55
CA ASP A 92 -6.02 0.08 -17.50
C ASP A 92 -4.68 0.68 -17.01
N ALA A 93 -4.56 0.99 -15.72
CA ALA A 93 -3.33 1.49 -15.12
C ALA A 93 -2.18 0.47 -15.18
N LEU A 94 -2.44 -0.80 -14.88
CA LEU A 94 -1.46 -1.90 -15.01
C LEU A 94 -0.96 -2.07 -16.45
N ASN A 95 -1.79 -1.75 -17.45
CA ASN A 95 -1.39 -1.76 -18.86
C ASN A 95 -0.53 -0.57 -19.27
N LEU A 96 -0.60 0.55 -18.54
CA LEU A 96 0.20 1.75 -18.79
C LEU A 96 1.59 1.70 -18.13
N GLY A 97 1.77 0.88 -17.10
CA GLY A 97 3.06 0.61 -16.46
C GLY A 97 3.03 0.76 -14.93
N GLU A 98 4.13 0.40 -14.28
CA GLU A 98 4.26 0.37 -12.81
C GLU A 98 3.88 1.70 -12.16
N ALA A 99 4.41 2.83 -12.66
CA ALA A 99 4.11 4.15 -12.09
C ALA A 99 2.62 4.53 -12.17
N ALA A 100 1.91 4.09 -13.23
CA ALA A 100 0.48 4.31 -13.38
C ALA A 100 -0.32 3.40 -12.43
N ALA A 101 0.09 2.13 -12.30
CA ALA A 101 -0.49 1.19 -11.34
C ALA A 101 -0.35 1.69 -9.89
N ILE A 102 0.84 2.18 -9.51
CA ILE A 102 1.10 2.74 -8.17
C ILE A 102 0.20 3.96 -7.93
N ALA A 103 0.06 4.86 -8.91
CA ALA A 103 -0.83 6.00 -8.79
C ALA A 103 -2.30 5.56 -8.59
N ALA A 104 -2.77 4.58 -9.36
CA ALA A 104 -4.14 4.06 -9.24
C ALA A 104 -4.38 3.41 -7.87
N VAL A 105 -3.45 2.57 -7.40
CA VAL A 105 -3.54 1.94 -6.08
C VAL A 105 -3.48 2.97 -4.96
N ALA A 106 -2.60 3.97 -5.05
CA ALA A 106 -2.49 5.04 -4.05
C ALA A 106 -3.81 5.82 -3.92
N SER A 107 -4.43 6.19 -5.05
CA SER A 107 -5.75 6.86 -5.05
C SER A 107 -6.84 5.99 -4.41
N LEU A 108 -6.90 4.70 -4.76
CA LEU A 108 -7.88 3.77 -4.20
C LEU A 108 -7.69 3.55 -2.69
N LEU A 109 -6.45 3.36 -2.26
CA LEU A 109 -6.11 3.19 -0.85
C LEU A 109 -6.44 4.45 -0.04
N LEU A 110 -6.22 5.64 -0.58
CA LEU A 110 -6.51 6.89 0.13
C LEU A 110 -8.00 7.04 0.50
N ALA A 111 -8.90 6.37 -0.21
CA ALA A 111 -10.33 6.34 0.11
C ALA A 111 -10.65 5.50 1.37
N ILE A 112 -9.77 4.57 1.75
CA ILE A 112 -10.01 3.60 2.82
C ILE A 112 -8.95 3.65 3.93
N ALA A 113 -7.76 4.19 3.66
CA ALA A 113 -6.59 4.19 4.52
C ALA A 113 -6.01 5.61 4.70
N PRO A 114 -5.29 5.89 5.80
CA PRO A 114 -4.56 7.13 5.97
C PRO A 114 -3.49 7.34 4.89
N ALA A 115 -3.22 8.58 4.52
CA ALA A 115 -2.25 8.93 3.47
C ALA A 115 -0.84 8.39 3.76
N ALA A 116 -0.42 8.45 5.04
CA ALA A 116 0.86 7.91 5.48
C ALA A 116 1.00 6.41 5.15
N VAL A 117 -0.08 5.64 5.29
CA VAL A 117 -0.10 4.19 5.00
C VAL A 117 -0.32 3.91 3.52
N ALA A 118 -1.23 4.65 2.88
CA ALA A 118 -1.59 4.48 1.48
C ALA A 118 -0.38 4.59 0.54
N ALA A 119 0.55 5.51 0.82
CA ALA A 119 1.71 5.74 -0.03
C ALA A 119 2.65 4.52 -0.13
N PRO A 120 3.29 4.02 0.95
CA PRO A 120 4.16 2.85 0.86
C PRO A 120 3.38 1.55 0.60
N ALA A 121 2.13 1.43 1.07
CA ALA A 121 1.31 0.26 0.77
C ALA A 121 0.98 0.16 -0.74
N ALA A 122 0.80 1.28 -1.44
CA ALA A 122 0.56 1.24 -2.89
C ALA A 122 1.76 0.67 -3.67
N ALA A 123 2.97 1.14 -3.36
CA ALA A 123 4.20 0.60 -3.93
C ALA A 123 4.32 -0.91 -3.65
N LEU A 124 4.05 -1.33 -2.42
CA LEU A 124 4.16 -2.73 -2.01
C LEU A 124 3.10 -3.62 -2.66
N ILE A 125 1.86 -3.15 -2.77
CA ILE A 125 0.76 -3.92 -3.37
C ILE A 125 1.00 -4.16 -4.86
N VAL A 126 1.45 -3.13 -5.58
CA VAL A 126 1.73 -3.24 -7.01
C VAL A 126 2.82 -4.29 -7.27
N LYS A 127 3.97 -4.14 -6.61
CA LYS A 127 5.12 -5.05 -6.77
C LYS A 127 4.77 -6.50 -6.44
N ARG A 128 4.06 -6.70 -5.33
CA ARG A 128 3.88 -8.02 -4.73
C ARG A 128 2.66 -8.79 -5.24
N PHE A 129 1.57 -8.09 -5.58
CA PHE A 129 0.30 -8.74 -5.95
C PHE A 129 -0.18 -8.39 -7.34
N LEU A 130 -0.08 -7.13 -7.77
CA LEU A 130 -0.74 -6.75 -9.03
C LEU A 130 0.09 -7.03 -10.27
N GLU A 131 1.42 -6.85 -10.19
CA GLU A 131 2.31 -7.22 -11.29
C GLU A 131 2.24 -8.72 -11.62
N PRO A 132 2.26 -9.64 -10.63
CA PRO A 132 2.07 -11.07 -10.91
C PRO A 132 0.65 -11.44 -11.38
N ALA A 133 -0.38 -10.72 -10.93
CA ALA A 133 -1.79 -11.07 -11.20
C ALA A 133 -2.35 -10.51 -12.52
N LYS A 134 -1.58 -9.77 -13.32
CA LYS A 134 -2.10 -8.90 -14.39
C LYS A 134 -3.09 -9.55 -15.37
N GLU A 135 -2.91 -10.83 -15.73
CA GLU A 135 -3.79 -11.53 -16.68
C GLU A 135 -5.10 -12.02 -16.05
N GLU A 136 -5.09 -12.35 -14.76
CA GLU A 136 -6.25 -12.87 -14.01
C GLU A 136 -6.43 -12.12 -12.68
N LEU A 137 -6.47 -10.78 -12.77
CA LEU A 137 -6.27 -9.86 -11.63
C LEU A 137 -6.96 -10.32 -10.35
N CYS A 138 -8.27 -10.59 -10.38
CA CYS A 138 -9.00 -10.93 -9.16
C CYS A 138 -8.79 -12.39 -8.70
N ALA A 139 -8.63 -13.34 -9.62
CA ALA A 139 -8.43 -14.74 -9.24
C ALA A 139 -7.04 -14.94 -8.63
N ALA A 140 -5.99 -14.51 -9.36
CA ALA A 140 -4.61 -14.62 -8.90
C ALA A 140 -4.36 -13.78 -7.63
N TRP A 141 -4.93 -12.58 -7.52
CA TRP A 141 -4.78 -11.76 -6.31
C TRP A 141 -5.44 -12.40 -5.08
N SER A 142 -6.61 -13.04 -5.24
CA SER A 142 -7.24 -13.80 -4.15
C SER A 142 -6.36 -14.95 -3.67
N GLU A 143 -5.79 -15.73 -4.59
CA GLU A 143 -4.88 -16.84 -4.25
C GLU A 143 -3.65 -16.35 -3.48
N MET A 144 -3.05 -15.23 -3.90
CA MET A 144 -1.91 -14.66 -3.18
C MET A 144 -2.27 -14.17 -1.77
N ILE A 145 -3.45 -13.59 -1.58
CA ILE A 145 -3.93 -13.19 -0.25
C ILE A 145 -4.12 -14.42 0.66
N GLU A 146 -4.58 -15.54 0.12
CA GLU A 146 -4.78 -16.79 0.87
C GLU A 146 -3.45 -17.44 1.27
N LEU A 147 -2.43 -17.38 0.40
CA LEU A 147 -1.09 -17.93 0.69
C LEU A 147 -0.32 -17.15 1.76
N GLU A 148 -0.72 -15.90 2.04
CA GLU A 148 -0.13 -15.07 3.09
C GLU A 148 -0.83 -15.18 4.46
N ALA A 149 -2.00 -15.82 4.52
CA ALA A 149 -2.82 -15.94 5.72
C ALA A 149 -2.38 -17.10 6.62
#